data_AF-A0A2W6HZ10-F1
#
_entry.id   AF-A0A2W6HZ10-F1
#
_cell.length_a   1.000
_cell.length_b   1.000
_cell.length_c   1.000
_cell.angle_alpha   90.00
_cell.angle_beta   90.00
_cell.angle_gamma   90.00
#
_symmetry.space_group_name_H-M   'P 1'
#
loop_
_entity.id
_entity.type
_entity.pdbx_description
1 polymer ?
#
loop_
_entity_poly.entity_id
_entity_poly.type
_entity_poly.pdbx_seq_one_letter_code
_entity_poly.pdbx_strand_id
1 'polypeptide(L)'
;MAGVGNIGKGNWADPTGLIQKSGASKFLDPLGLTKTAKQGESAADVAARMEMERQERIREAQGRINQVFDNPRRARDIADFVSATRSKLMEDLNRQNTDAARELKFSLARGGLSGGSVNVDQNRRLTDEFNRGLINVEGRAQGAGAQLEAADQDSRARLIQLATSGLDATTAASQAAAGLRSNFENARSQAFGEQLGDQFATIGGFVKNRREEAARRQANRDANFNLYGGGAAYGG
;
A
#
# COMPACT_ATOMS: atom_id res chain seq x y z
N MET A 1 70.42 17.90 -56.86
CA MET A 1 69.44 18.02 -57.95
C MET A 1 69.18 16.62 -58.50
N ALA A 2 68.00 16.07 -58.28
CA ALA A 2 67.51 14.91 -59.02
C ALA A 2 65.99 15.08 -59.11
N GLY A 3 65.52 15.35 -60.32
CA GLY A 3 64.13 15.64 -60.60
C GLY A 3 63.37 14.41 -61.06
N VAL A 4 62.04 14.61 -61.07
CA VAL A 4 61.05 14.16 -62.05
C VAL A 4 60.88 12.65 -62.25
N GLY A 5 59.60 12.22 -62.18
CA GLY A 5 59.08 11.36 -63.25
C GLY A 5 58.39 10.08 -62.81
N ASN A 6 57.09 10.20 -62.62
CA ASN A 6 56.11 9.12 -62.56
C ASN A 6 56.11 8.31 -63.87
N ILE A 7 56.30 6.99 -63.83
CA ILE A 7 55.91 6.06 -64.90
C ILE A 7 55.39 4.79 -64.23
N GLY A 8 54.06 4.67 -64.14
CA GLY A 8 53.42 3.39 -63.86
C GLY A 8 53.65 2.41 -65.01
N LYS A 9 53.70 1.12 -64.69
CA LYS A 9 53.27 0.02 -65.58
C LYS A 9 53.26 -1.33 -64.84
N GLY A 10 52.07 -1.95 -64.86
CA GLY A 10 51.81 -3.38 -64.67
C GLY A 10 51.78 -3.81 -63.21
N ASN A 11 50.98 -4.77 -62.77
CA ASN A 11 50.04 -5.71 -63.39
C ASN A 11 49.52 -6.47 -62.14
N TRP A 12 48.24 -6.73 -61.88
CA TRP A 12 47.40 -7.76 -62.49
C TRP A 12 46.00 -7.56 -61.88
N ALA A 13 44.97 -7.65 -62.70
CA ALA A 13 43.60 -7.73 -62.23
C ALA A 13 43.36 -9.10 -61.57
N ASP A 14 43.00 -9.12 -60.29
CA ASP A 14 42.29 -10.23 -59.67
C ASP A 14 40.79 -9.86 -59.57
N PRO A 15 39.89 -10.61 -60.25
CA PRO A 15 38.52 -10.19 -60.48
C PRO A 15 37.52 -10.96 -59.59
N THR A 16 37.55 -10.78 -58.27
CA THR A 16 36.40 -11.10 -57.42
C THR A 16 36.48 -10.27 -56.15
N GLY A 17 35.80 -9.12 -56.16
CA GLY A 17 35.73 -8.23 -55.02
C GLY A 17 35.01 -8.86 -53.84
N LEU A 18 35.58 -8.72 -52.65
CA LEU A 18 34.92 -8.23 -51.42
C LEU A 18 35.91 -8.42 -50.26
N ILE A 19 36.56 -7.33 -49.90
CA ILE A 19 37.38 -7.20 -48.70
C ILE A 19 36.49 -7.55 -47.50
N GLN A 20 36.85 -8.63 -46.81
CA GLN A 20 36.36 -9.01 -45.48
C GLN A 20 36.42 -7.80 -44.54
N LYS A 21 35.26 -7.24 -44.17
CA LYS A 21 35.14 -6.26 -43.10
C LYS A 21 34.22 -6.82 -42.02
N SER A 22 34.87 -7.29 -40.95
CA SER A 22 34.42 -7.50 -39.55
C SER A 22 32.91 -7.65 -39.28
N GLY A 23 32.56 -8.76 -38.63
CA GLY A 23 31.20 -9.24 -38.43
C GLY A 23 30.27 -8.29 -37.64
N ALA A 24 29.11 -8.04 -38.24
CA ALA A 24 27.90 -7.64 -37.54
C ALA A 24 27.07 -8.92 -37.34
N SER A 25 27.08 -9.48 -36.13
CA SER A 25 26.22 -10.60 -35.75
C SER A 25 24.76 -10.12 -35.75
N LYS A 26 24.03 -10.46 -36.81
CA LYS A 26 22.58 -10.24 -36.93
C LYS A 26 21.86 -11.27 -36.05
N PHE A 27 21.39 -10.86 -34.88
CA PHE A 27 20.37 -11.63 -34.18
C PHE A 27 19.03 -11.37 -34.86
N LEU A 28 18.42 -12.42 -35.42
CA LEU A 28 17.10 -12.37 -36.06
C LEU A 28 16.01 -12.33 -34.97
N ASP A 29 15.12 -11.34 -35.05
CA ASP A 29 13.89 -11.23 -34.26
C ASP A 29 12.70 -11.75 -35.10
N PRO A 30 11.76 -12.56 -34.57
CA PRO A 30 10.76 -13.31 -35.35
C PRO A 30 9.62 -12.46 -35.96
N LEU A 31 9.68 -11.12 -35.91
CA LEU A 31 8.62 -10.22 -36.35
C LEU A 31 9.01 -9.27 -37.49
N GLY A 32 10.16 -9.44 -38.13
CA GLY A 32 10.46 -8.85 -39.45
C GLY A 32 10.56 -7.32 -39.53
N LEU A 33 10.42 -6.57 -38.42
CA LEU A 33 10.72 -5.13 -38.39
C LEU A 33 12.19 -4.94 -38.04
N THR A 34 13.04 -4.82 -39.05
CA THR A 34 14.42 -4.39 -38.88
C THR A 34 14.44 -2.93 -38.38
N LYS A 35 14.44 -2.73 -37.06
CA LYS A 35 15.03 -1.51 -36.49
C LYS A 35 16.53 -1.63 -36.64
N THR A 36 17.02 -1.31 -37.84
CA THR A 36 18.45 -1.09 -38.08
C THR A 36 18.94 -0.04 -37.10
N ALA A 37 19.94 -0.39 -36.28
CA ALA A 37 20.68 0.59 -35.48
C ALA A 37 21.08 1.76 -36.38
N LYS A 38 20.85 3.00 -35.91
CA LYS A 38 21.27 4.20 -36.65
C LYS A 38 22.77 4.08 -36.90
N GLN A 39 23.21 4.34 -38.13
CA GLN A 39 24.61 4.27 -38.52
C GLN A 39 25.42 5.20 -37.60
N GLY A 40 26.18 4.64 -36.64
CA GLY A 40 26.96 5.38 -35.64
C GLY A 40 26.57 5.18 -34.16
N GLU A 41 25.49 4.46 -33.83
CA GLU A 41 25.18 4.13 -32.43
C GLU A 41 26.09 3.01 -31.92
N SER A 42 26.90 3.31 -30.91
CA SER A 42 27.74 2.29 -30.28
C SER A 42 26.86 1.30 -29.50
N ALA A 43 27.34 0.06 -29.32
CA ALA A 43 26.68 -0.89 -28.43
C ALA A 43 26.49 -0.32 -27.01
N ALA A 44 27.35 0.61 -26.59
CA ALA A 44 27.22 1.34 -25.34
C ALA A 44 26.02 2.32 -25.33
N ASP A 45 25.71 2.98 -26.45
CA ASP A 45 24.56 3.90 -26.56
C ASP A 45 23.22 3.16 -26.58
N VAL A 46 23.18 1.95 -27.13
CA VAL A 46 22.00 1.07 -27.08
C VAL A 46 21.83 0.50 -25.67
N ALA A 47 22.92 0.06 -25.04
CA ALA A 47 22.90 -0.40 -23.65
C ALA A 47 22.47 0.69 -22.66
N ALA A 48 22.97 1.93 -22.82
CA ALA A 48 22.59 3.06 -22.00
C ALA A 48 21.08 3.38 -22.12
N ARG A 49 20.52 3.31 -23.34
CA ARG A 49 19.07 3.50 -23.55
C ARG A 49 18.23 2.41 -22.92
N MET A 50 18.61 1.15 -23.09
CA MET A 50 17.90 0.04 -22.45
C MET A 50 17.94 0.14 -20.92
N GLU A 51 19.06 0.57 -20.34
CA GLU A 51 19.15 0.78 -18.89
C GLU A 51 18.35 2.00 -18.42
N MET A 52 18.31 3.10 -19.20
CA MET A 52 17.43 4.24 -18.90
C MET A 52 15.96 3.84 -18.92
N GLU A 53 15.50 3.12 -19.95
CA GLU A 53 14.12 2.62 -20.04
C GLU A 53 13.78 1.67 -18.88
N ARG A 54 14.72 0.83 -18.45
CA ARG A 54 14.54 -0.04 -17.28
C ARG A 54 14.37 0.78 -16.01
N GLN A 55 15.20 1.81 -15.81
CA GLN A 55 15.12 2.69 -14.66
C GLN A 55 13.85 3.53 -14.64
N GLU A 56 13.34 3.95 -15.80
CA GLU A 56 12.06 4.65 -15.92
C GLU A 56 10.89 3.75 -15.53
N ARG A 57 10.87 2.51 -16.02
CA ARG A 57 9.85 1.51 -15.63
C ARG A 57 9.86 1.22 -14.12
N ILE A 58 11.05 1.08 -13.53
CA ILE A 58 11.19 0.89 -12.09
C ILE A 58 10.66 2.11 -11.33
N ARG A 59 11.00 3.32 -11.76
CA ARG A 59 10.52 4.56 -11.14
C ARG A 59 9.00 4.69 -11.24
N GLU A 60 8.41 4.34 -12.38
CA GLU A 60 6.96 4.34 -12.56
C GLU A 60 6.29 3.32 -11.62
N ALA A 61 6.79 2.09 -11.57
CA ALA A 61 6.25 1.04 -10.72
C ALA A 61 6.35 1.42 -9.23
N GLN A 62 7.48 1.96 -8.78
CA GLN A 62 7.64 2.50 -7.43
C GLN A 62 6.66 3.65 -7.16
N GLY A 63 6.47 4.55 -8.12
CA GLY A 63 5.50 5.63 -8.03
C GLY A 63 4.06 5.13 -7.84
N ARG A 64 3.64 4.13 -8.61
CA ARG A 64 2.31 3.51 -8.49
C ARG A 64 2.12 2.80 -7.15
N ILE A 65 3.13 2.04 -6.70
CA ILE A 65 3.11 1.39 -5.39
C ILE A 65 2.92 2.46 -4.31
N ASN A 66 3.76 3.49 -4.30
CA ASN A 66 3.69 4.58 -3.32
C ASN A 66 2.32 5.26 -3.34
N GLN A 67 1.75 5.56 -4.51
CA GLN A 67 0.40 6.14 -4.62
C GLN A 67 -0.70 5.27 -3.97
N VAL A 68 -0.59 3.95 -4.03
CA VAL A 68 -1.55 3.04 -3.41
C VAL A 68 -1.44 3.07 -1.88
N PHE A 69 -0.21 3.03 -1.35
CA PHE A 69 0.05 3.05 0.10
C PHE A 69 -0.16 4.43 0.74
N ASP A 70 0.20 5.50 0.04
CA ASP A 70 0.11 6.89 0.50
C ASP A 70 -1.30 7.48 0.28
N ASN A 71 -2.27 6.65 -0.15
CA ASN A 71 -3.64 7.08 -0.38
C ASN A 71 -4.26 7.59 0.94
N PRO A 72 -4.80 8.83 1.00
CA PRO A 72 -5.39 9.36 2.23
C PRO A 72 -6.61 8.57 2.73
N ARG A 73 -7.23 7.76 1.87
CA ARG A 73 -8.27 6.80 2.28
C ARG A 73 -7.70 5.73 3.21
N ARG A 74 -6.45 5.28 3.01
CA ARG A 74 -5.83 4.25 3.85
C ARG A 74 -5.62 4.71 5.28
N ALA A 75 -5.16 5.94 5.48
CA ALA A 75 -5.04 6.55 6.81
C ALA A 75 -6.40 6.62 7.54
N ARG A 76 -7.48 6.90 6.82
CA ARG A 76 -8.84 6.87 7.38
C ARG A 76 -9.28 5.44 7.73
N ASP A 77 -9.03 4.48 6.86
CA ASP A 77 -9.37 3.07 7.11
C ASP A 77 -8.67 2.54 8.38
N ILE A 78 -7.40 2.91 8.60
CA ILE A 78 -6.63 2.56 9.80
C ILE A 78 -7.23 3.26 11.03
N ALA A 79 -7.53 4.56 10.95
CA ALA A 79 -8.15 5.29 12.06
C ALA A 79 -9.54 4.74 12.43
N ASP A 80 -10.35 4.39 11.43
CA ASP A 80 -11.65 3.74 11.62
C ASP A 80 -11.50 2.36 12.28
N PHE A 81 -10.47 1.58 11.88
CA PHE A 81 -10.14 0.31 12.52
C PHE A 81 -9.72 0.47 13.98
N VAL A 82 -8.86 1.43 14.29
CA VAL A 82 -8.45 1.75 15.67
C VAL A 82 -9.68 2.14 16.51
N SER A 83 -10.52 3.02 15.96
CA SER A 83 -11.76 3.46 16.62
C SER A 83 -12.72 2.30 16.89
N ALA A 84 -12.94 1.43 15.90
CA ALA A 84 -13.79 0.25 16.05
C ALA A 84 -13.25 -0.74 17.10
N THR A 85 -11.93 -0.97 17.08
CA THR A 85 -11.24 -1.81 18.07
C THR A 85 -11.39 -1.24 19.47
N ARG A 86 -11.17 0.07 19.63
CA ARG A 86 -11.39 0.78 20.91
C ARG A 86 -12.84 0.61 21.38
N SER A 87 -13.83 0.91 20.55
CA SER A 87 -15.24 0.81 20.93
C SER A 87 -15.62 -0.59 21.40
N LYS A 88 -15.17 -1.62 20.69
CA LYS A 88 -15.41 -3.02 21.06
C LYS A 88 -14.78 -3.37 22.40
N LEU A 89 -13.50 -3.05 22.58
CA LEU A 89 -12.77 -3.30 23.82
C LEU A 89 -13.38 -2.52 25.01
N MET A 90 -13.86 -1.30 24.79
CA MET A 90 -14.59 -0.53 25.81
C MET A 90 -15.91 -1.20 26.19
N GLU A 91 -16.65 -1.73 25.21
CA GLU A 91 -17.89 -2.44 25.47
C GLU A 91 -17.65 -3.71 26.31
N ASP A 92 -16.62 -4.48 25.96
CA ASP A 92 -16.26 -5.69 26.70
C ASP A 92 -15.77 -5.36 28.12
N LEU A 93 -14.98 -4.29 28.30
CA LEU A 93 -14.56 -3.79 29.62
C LEU A 93 -15.76 -3.35 30.47
N ASN A 94 -16.71 -2.63 29.88
CA ASN A 94 -17.94 -2.21 30.58
C ASN A 94 -18.75 -3.43 31.05
N ARG A 95 -18.92 -4.44 30.19
CA ARG A 95 -19.62 -5.69 30.56
C ARG A 95 -18.90 -6.38 31.72
N GLN A 96 -17.58 -6.56 31.64
CA GLN A 96 -16.78 -7.16 32.72
C GLN A 96 -16.91 -6.38 34.02
N ASN A 97 -16.87 -5.05 33.98
CA ASN A 97 -17.03 -4.21 35.16
C ASN A 97 -18.43 -4.38 35.79
N THR A 98 -19.48 -4.44 34.98
CA THR A 98 -20.85 -4.65 35.50
C THR A 98 -21.02 -6.02 36.16
N ASP A 99 -20.41 -7.06 35.60
CA ASP A 99 -20.44 -8.41 36.15
C ASP A 99 -19.61 -8.49 37.45
N ALA A 100 -18.42 -7.90 37.47
CA ALA A 100 -17.57 -7.80 38.65
C ALA A 100 -18.25 -7.00 39.78
N ALA A 101 -18.91 -5.88 39.46
CA ALA A 101 -19.68 -5.09 40.43
C ALA A 101 -20.82 -5.90 41.05
N ARG A 102 -21.53 -6.67 40.22
CA ARG A 102 -22.63 -7.55 40.67
C ARG A 102 -22.11 -8.65 41.58
N GLU A 103 -21.04 -9.33 41.19
CA GLU A 103 -20.42 -10.39 41.98
C GLU A 103 -19.88 -9.86 43.31
N LEU A 104 -19.20 -8.71 43.29
CA LEU A 104 -18.73 -8.02 44.49
C LEU A 104 -19.90 -7.72 45.43
N LYS A 105 -21.02 -7.20 44.91
CA LYS A 105 -22.21 -6.92 45.71
C LYS A 105 -22.76 -8.18 46.37
N PHE A 106 -22.87 -9.29 45.65
CA PHE A 106 -23.36 -10.55 46.22
C PHE A 106 -22.39 -11.15 47.25
N SER A 107 -21.08 -11.09 46.99
CA SER A 107 -20.03 -11.51 47.91
C SER A 107 -20.09 -10.73 49.24
N LEU A 108 -20.18 -9.40 49.17
CA LEU A 108 -20.29 -8.54 50.34
C LEU A 108 -21.59 -8.77 51.12
N ALA A 109 -22.70 -9.02 50.43
CA ALA A 109 -23.98 -9.34 51.05
C ALA A 109 -23.92 -10.70 51.78
N ARG A 110 -23.35 -11.74 51.16
CA ARG A 110 -23.16 -13.07 51.78
C ARG A 110 -22.26 -13.01 53.01
N GLY A 111 -21.25 -12.15 53.01
CA GLY A 111 -20.36 -11.94 54.14
C GLY A 111 -20.89 -11.00 55.23
N GLY A 112 -22.06 -10.37 55.05
CA GLY A 112 -22.57 -9.35 55.99
C GLY A 112 -21.74 -8.06 56.01
N LEU A 113 -20.86 -7.85 55.04
CA LEU A 113 -19.96 -6.70 54.93
C LEU A 113 -20.54 -5.58 54.07
N SER A 114 -21.77 -5.76 53.57
CA SER A 114 -22.47 -4.75 52.78
C SER A 114 -22.73 -3.48 53.60
N GLY A 115 -22.34 -2.31 53.08
CA GLY A 115 -22.50 -1.02 53.74
C GLY A 115 -21.40 -0.66 54.76
N GLY A 116 -20.44 -1.56 55.01
CA GLY A 116 -19.28 -1.28 55.85
C GLY A 116 -18.09 -0.66 55.11
N SER A 117 -17.01 -0.36 55.82
CA SER A 117 -15.75 0.14 55.24
C SER A 117 -15.18 -0.76 54.14
N VAL A 118 -15.31 -2.09 54.31
CA VAL A 118 -14.88 -3.08 53.32
C VAL A 118 -15.62 -2.90 51.99
N ASN A 119 -16.91 -2.56 52.00
CA ASN A 119 -17.67 -2.30 50.79
C ASN A 119 -17.12 -1.07 50.03
N VAL A 120 -16.86 0.02 50.76
CA VAL A 120 -16.31 1.26 50.19
C VAL A 120 -14.93 1.01 49.56
N ASP A 121 -14.06 0.31 50.27
CA ASP A 121 -12.70 0.05 49.78
C ASP A 121 -12.69 -0.88 48.56
N GLN A 122 -13.55 -1.89 48.53
CA GLN A 122 -13.64 -2.80 47.37
C GLN A 122 -14.26 -2.11 46.15
N ASN A 123 -15.24 -1.22 46.33
CA ASN A 123 -15.77 -0.41 45.24
C ASN A 123 -14.74 0.58 44.69
N ARG A 124 -13.89 1.16 45.56
CA ARG A 124 -12.76 2.00 45.12
C ARG A 124 -11.78 1.20 44.26
N ARG A 125 -11.39 0.01 44.71
CA ARG A 125 -10.50 -0.88 43.94
C ARG A 125 -11.10 -1.29 42.60
N LEU A 126 -12.40 -1.59 42.54
CA LEU A 126 -13.09 -1.90 41.29
C LEU A 126 -13.04 -0.70 40.32
N THR A 127 -13.23 0.51 40.82
CA THR A 127 -13.11 1.74 40.02
C THR A 127 -11.69 1.95 39.51
N ASP A 128 -10.68 1.73 40.35
CA ASP A 128 -9.27 1.83 39.96
C ASP A 128 -8.91 0.80 38.88
N GLU A 129 -9.43 -0.43 38.99
CA GLU A 129 -9.21 -1.47 38.00
C GLU A 129 -9.91 -1.16 36.68
N PHE A 130 -11.13 -0.61 36.72
CA PHE A 130 -11.81 -0.11 35.53
C PHE A 130 -11.02 0.99 34.83
N ASN A 131 -10.48 1.96 35.59
CA ASN A 131 -9.66 3.04 35.05
C ASN A 131 -8.36 2.50 34.41
N ARG A 132 -7.72 1.50 35.03
CA ARG A 132 -6.58 0.79 34.42
C ARG A 132 -6.98 0.05 33.15
N GLY A 133 -8.17 -0.56 33.16
CA GLY A 133 -8.78 -1.18 31.99
C GLY A 133 -8.88 -0.22 30.82
N LEU A 134 -9.37 1.00 31.04
CA LEU A 134 -9.50 2.03 30.00
C LEU A 134 -8.15 2.36 29.32
N ILE A 135 -7.08 2.49 30.11
CA ILE A 135 -5.73 2.74 29.59
C ILE A 135 -5.26 1.54 28.73
N ASN A 136 -5.50 0.32 29.21
CA ASN A 136 -5.17 -0.90 28.46
C ASN A 136 -5.95 -1.00 27.14
N VAL A 137 -7.23 -0.61 27.13
CA VAL A 137 -8.05 -0.57 25.92
C VAL A 137 -7.45 0.39 24.90
N GLU A 138 -7.05 1.59 25.31
CA GLU A 138 -6.42 2.55 24.43
C GLU A 138 -5.10 2.03 23.85
N GLY A 139 -4.24 1.48 24.71
CA GLY A 139 -2.96 0.91 24.28
C GLY A 139 -3.12 -0.25 23.29
N ARG A 140 -4.11 -1.13 23.51
CA ARG A 140 -4.42 -2.22 22.58
C ARG A 140 -4.96 -1.72 21.24
N ALA A 141 -5.86 -0.75 21.25
CA ALA A 141 -6.42 -0.17 20.03
C ALA A 141 -5.35 0.52 19.19
N GLN A 142 -4.50 1.34 19.82
CA GLN A 142 -3.37 1.98 19.15
C GLN A 142 -2.34 0.95 18.65
N GLY A 143 -2.04 -0.06 19.46
CA GLY A 143 -1.15 -1.16 19.08
C GLY A 143 -1.63 -1.92 17.86
N ALA A 144 -2.94 -2.20 17.75
CA ALA A 144 -3.53 -2.84 16.59
C ALA A 144 -3.39 -1.98 15.32
N GLY A 145 -3.58 -0.66 15.43
CA GLY A 145 -3.33 0.28 14.32
C GLY A 145 -1.87 0.29 13.88
N ALA A 146 -0.94 0.38 14.83
CA ALA A 146 0.49 0.37 14.55
C ALA A 146 0.96 -0.94 13.91
N GLN A 147 0.40 -2.08 14.32
CA GLN A 147 0.68 -3.39 13.69
C GLN A 147 0.19 -3.45 12.25
N LEU A 148 -1.02 -2.92 11.97
CA LEU A 148 -1.55 -2.83 10.61
C LEU A 148 -0.67 -1.93 9.73
N GLU A 149 -0.26 -0.77 10.25
CA GLU A 149 0.68 0.12 9.55
C GLU A 149 2.02 -0.55 9.27
N ALA A 150 2.59 -1.26 10.26
CA ALA A 150 3.85 -1.98 10.08
C ALA A 150 3.74 -3.07 8.99
N ALA A 151 2.63 -3.82 8.96
CA ALA A 151 2.37 -4.82 7.92
C ALA A 151 2.25 -4.18 6.52
N ASP A 152 1.63 -3.00 6.44
CA ASP A 152 1.55 -2.24 5.19
C ASP A 152 2.93 -1.77 4.73
N GLN A 153 3.79 -1.27 5.63
CA GLN A 153 5.15 -0.85 5.28
C GLN A 153 6.02 -2.02 4.83
N ASP A 154 5.91 -3.19 5.47
CA ASP A 154 6.59 -4.41 5.02
C ASP A 154 6.12 -4.85 3.62
N SER A 155 4.80 -4.79 3.38
CA SER A 155 4.23 -5.08 2.05
C SER A 155 4.72 -4.10 0.98
N ARG A 156 4.79 -2.81 1.32
CA ARG A 156 5.35 -1.77 0.44
C ARG A 156 6.81 -2.07 0.10
N ALA A 157 7.64 -2.38 1.09
CA ALA A 157 9.06 -2.67 0.89
C ALA A 157 9.27 -3.87 -0.04
N ARG A 158 8.53 -4.96 0.16
CA ARG A 158 8.58 -6.15 -0.71
C ARG A 158 8.20 -5.83 -2.16
N LEU A 159 7.16 -5.03 -2.36
CA LEU A 159 6.71 -4.64 -3.70
C LEU A 159 7.72 -3.72 -4.41
N ILE A 160 8.37 -2.83 -3.68
CA ILE A 160 9.45 -1.98 -4.23
C ILE A 160 10.64 -2.83 -4.67
N GLN A 161 11.00 -3.87 -3.90
CA GLN A 161 12.04 -4.82 -4.29
C GLN A 161 11.63 -5.59 -5.56
N LEU A 162 10.38 -6.04 -5.66
CA LEU A 162 9.85 -6.69 -6.86
C LEU A 162 9.82 -5.75 -8.07
N ALA A 163 9.43 -4.49 -7.90
CA ALA A 163 9.51 -3.46 -8.94
C ALA A 163 10.93 -3.30 -9.47
N THR A 164 11.93 -3.29 -8.57
CA THR A 164 13.35 -3.22 -8.95
C THR A 164 13.80 -4.44 -9.79
N SER A 165 13.20 -5.61 -9.55
CA SER A 165 13.46 -6.83 -10.31
C SER A 165 12.72 -6.93 -11.66
N GLY A 166 11.84 -5.97 -11.98
CA GLY A 166 11.14 -5.91 -13.27
C GLY A 166 9.62 -6.08 -13.20
N LEU A 167 8.99 -5.97 -12.02
CA LEU A 167 7.53 -5.94 -11.91
C LEU A 167 6.96 -4.68 -12.60
N ASP A 168 6.00 -4.86 -13.50
CA ASP A 168 5.33 -3.75 -14.19
C ASP A 168 4.45 -2.92 -13.23
N ALA A 169 4.29 -1.63 -13.53
CA ALA A 169 3.57 -0.68 -12.71
C ALA A 169 2.09 -1.05 -12.49
N THR A 170 1.44 -1.64 -13.50
CA THR A 170 0.03 -2.05 -13.40
C THR A 170 -0.12 -3.25 -12.47
N THR A 171 0.72 -4.27 -12.66
CA THR A 171 0.74 -5.46 -11.82
C THR A 171 1.13 -5.12 -10.38
N ALA A 172 2.09 -4.21 -10.20
CA ALA A 172 2.52 -3.73 -8.89
C ALA A 172 1.37 -3.04 -8.12
N ALA A 173 0.56 -2.22 -8.80
CA ALA A 173 -0.59 -1.58 -8.18
C ALA A 173 -1.67 -2.59 -7.75
N SER A 174 -1.96 -3.59 -8.58
CA SER A 174 -2.91 -4.66 -8.24
C SER A 174 -2.42 -5.51 -7.06
N GLN A 175 -1.13 -5.87 -7.02
CA GLN A 175 -0.54 -6.60 -5.90
C GLN A 175 -0.51 -5.77 -4.62
N ALA A 176 -0.21 -4.46 -4.71
CA ALA A 176 -0.29 -3.53 -3.57
C ALA A 176 -1.70 -3.48 -2.97
N ALA A 177 -2.72 -3.33 -3.81
CA ALA A 177 -4.11 -3.30 -3.36
C ALA A 177 -4.54 -4.64 -2.70
N ALA A 178 -4.10 -5.77 -3.25
CA ALA A 178 -4.35 -7.09 -2.66
C ALA A 178 -3.64 -7.26 -1.31
N GLY A 179 -2.37 -6.83 -1.20
CA GLY A 179 -1.60 -6.86 0.03
C GLY A 179 -2.24 -6.02 1.14
N LEU A 180 -2.62 -4.77 0.85
CA LEU A 180 -3.31 -3.89 1.81
C LEU A 180 -4.60 -4.50 2.34
N ARG A 181 -5.35 -5.19 1.47
CA ARG A 181 -6.60 -5.87 1.85
C ARG A 181 -6.32 -7.07 2.74
N SER A 182 -5.34 -7.90 2.38
CA SER A 182 -4.94 -9.06 3.19
C SER A 182 -4.42 -8.63 4.57
N ASN A 183 -3.58 -7.58 4.64
CA ASN A 183 -3.10 -7.04 5.91
C ASN A 183 -4.25 -6.55 6.80
N PHE A 184 -5.23 -5.88 6.20
CA PHE A 184 -6.42 -5.42 6.92
C PHE A 184 -7.26 -6.60 7.44
N GLU A 185 -7.47 -7.62 6.62
CA GLU A 185 -8.21 -8.82 7.01
C GLU A 185 -7.49 -9.59 8.13
N ASN A 186 -6.16 -9.68 8.06
CA ASN A 186 -5.32 -10.28 9.09
C ASN A 186 -5.35 -9.48 10.40
N ALA A 187 -5.18 -8.16 10.34
CA ALA A 187 -5.25 -7.29 11.52
C ALA A 187 -6.64 -7.33 12.17
N ARG A 188 -7.69 -7.36 11.35
CA ARG A 188 -9.06 -7.56 11.82
C ARG A 188 -9.23 -8.92 12.49
N SER A 189 -8.74 -9.99 11.89
CA SER A 189 -8.79 -11.33 12.47
C SER A 189 -8.03 -11.40 13.79
N GLN A 190 -6.88 -10.75 13.91
CA GLN A 190 -6.12 -10.70 15.17
C GLN A 190 -6.83 -9.87 16.25
N ALA A 191 -7.45 -8.74 15.87
CA ALA A 191 -8.15 -7.86 16.82
C ALA A 191 -9.49 -8.43 17.31
N PHE A 192 -10.19 -9.23 16.48
CA PHE A 192 -11.53 -9.73 16.79
C PHE A 192 -11.64 -11.27 16.85
N GLY A 193 -10.53 -11.99 16.62
CA GLY A 193 -10.40 -13.44 16.40
C GLY A 193 -11.08 -14.36 17.40
N GLU A 194 -11.18 -13.93 18.66
CA GLU A 194 -11.75 -14.75 19.72
C GLU A 194 -13.30 -14.74 19.76
N GLN A 195 -13.99 -13.93 18.94
CA GLN A 195 -15.46 -13.79 18.94
C GLN A 195 -16.11 -13.73 17.54
N LEU A 196 -15.47 -14.29 16.52
CA LEU A 196 -15.78 -14.00 15.12
C LEU A 196 -17.12 -14.53 14.55
N GLY A 197 -17.85 -15.43 15.22
CA GLY A 197 -19.08 -16.00 14.65
C GLY A 197 -20.22 -15.01 14.39
N ASP A 198 -20.54 -14.15 15.37
CA ASP A 198 -21.76 -13.31 15.33
C ASP A 198 -21.51 -11.85 14.92
N GLN A 199 -20.28 -11.34 15.03
CA GLN A 199 -19.98 -9.92 14.81
C GLN A 199 -19.59 -9.55 13.36
N PHE A 200 -19.28 -10.54 12.51
CA PHE A 200 -18.99 -10.28 11.09
C PHE A 200 -20.20 -9.77 10.30
N ALA A 201 -21.42 -10.15 10.69
CA ALA A 201 -22.64 -9.59 10.11
C ALA A 201 -22.79 -8.09 10.41
N THR A 202 -22.50 -7.68 11.64
CA THR A 202 -22.69 -6.30 12.12
C THR A 202 -21.58 -5.35 11.67
N ILE A 203 -20.31 -5.78 11.71
CA ILE A 203 -19.18 -4.94 11.25
C ILE A 203 -19.11 -4.93 9.71
N GLY A 204 -19.46 -6.04 9.04
CA GLY A 204 -19.62 -6.07 7.58
C GLY A 204 -20.67 -5.07 7.10
N GLY A 205 -21.79 -4.95 7.82
CA GLY A 205 -22.79 -3.90 7.60
C GLY A 205 -22.27 -2.49 7.92
N PHE A 206 -21.55 -2.30 9.02
CA PHE A 206 -21.02 -0.99 9.42
C PHE A 206 -19.98 -0.41 8.45
N VAL A 207 -19.01 -1.22 8.01
CA VAL A 207 -17.98 -0.78 7.05
C VAL A 207 -18.59 -0.55 5.66
N LYS A 208 -19.60 -1.35 5.27
CA LYS A 208 -20.34 -1.15 4.02
C LYS A 208 -21.17 0.14 4.07
N ASN A 209 -21.85 0.42 5.18
CA ASN A 209 -22.60 1.66 5.40
C ASN A 209 -21.68 2.89 5.43
N ARG A 210 -20.48 2.79 6.02
CA ARG A 210 -19.49 3.88 6.01
C ARG A 210 -18.86 4.12 4.64
N ARG A 211 -18.59 3.07 3.85
CA ARG A 211 -18.16 3.20 2.45
C ARG A 211 -19.25 3.83 1.58
N GLU A 212 -20.51 3.43 1.77
CA GLU A 212 -21.65 4.05 1.07
C GLU A 212 -21.86 5.51 1.50
N GLU A 213 -21.70 5.86 2.78
CA GLU A 213 -21.75 7.26 3.23
C GLU A 213 -20.58 8.10 2.72
N ALA A 214 -19.37 7.54 2.66
CA ALA A 214 -18.20 8.22 2.10
C ALA A 214 -18.32 8.40 0.58
N ALA A 215 -18.84 7.40 -0.13
CA ALA A 215 -19.17 7.50 -1.55
C ALA A 215 -20.29 8.52 -1.80
N ARG A 216 -21.33 8.55 -0.96
CA ARG A 216 -22.39 9.57 -1.01
C ARG A 216 -21.86 10.97 -0.74
N ARG A 217 -20.94 11.15 0.21
CA ARG A 217 -20.30 12.45 0.50
C ARG A 217 -19.31 12.89 -0.58
N GLN A 218 -18.74 11.96 -1.34
CA GLN A 218 -17.90 12.27 -2.49
C GLN A 218 -18.76 12.60 -3.71
N ALA A 219 -19.79 11.81 -4.00
CA ALA A 219 -20.77 12.10 -5.04
C ALA A 219 -21.49 13.44 -4.82
N ASN A 220 -21.86 13.77 -3.57
CA ASN A 220 -22.44 15.07 -3.26
C ASN A 220 -21.45 16.23 -3.42
N ARG A 221 -20.14 16.02 -3.20
CA ARG A 221 -19.12 17.06 -3.46
C ARG A 221 -18.87 17.24 -4.95
N ASP A 222 -18.80 16.16 -5.71
CA ASP A 222 -18.60 16.21 -7.15
C ASP A 222 -19.84 16.81 -7.86
N ALA A 223 -21.05 16.51 -7.38
CA ALA A 223 -22.29 17.14 -7.85
C ALA A 223 -22.36 18.63 -7.49
N ASN A 224 -21.92 19.03 -6.28
CA ASN A 224 -21.92 20.43 -5.87
C ASN A 224 -20.84 21.26 -6.59
N PHE A 225 -19.73 20.63 -7.01
CA PHE A 225 -18.69 21.28 -7.81
C PHE A 225 -19.18 21.59 -9.24
N ASN A 226 -19.99 20.72 -9.84
CA ASN A 226 -20.62 20.98 -11.14
C ASN A 226 -21.71 22.07 -11.09
N LEU A 227 -22.32 22.32 -9.92
CA LEU A 227 -23.37 23.35 -9.78
C LEU A 227 -22.82 24.76 -9.51
N TYR A 228 -21.61 24.87 -8.93
CA TYR A 228 -20.98 26.16 -8.58
C TYR A 228 -19.73 26.53 -9.41
N GLY A 229 -19.21 25.61 -10.23
CA GLY A 229 -17.97 25.80 -11.00
C GLY A 229 -18.14 26.16 -12.49
N GLY A 230 -19.34 26.47 -12.95
CA GLY A 230 -19.64 26.77 -14.35
C GLY A 230 -20.20 28.16 -14.58
N GLY A 231 -19.47 29.21 -14.15
CA GLY A 231 -19.90 30.59 -14.39
C GLY A 231 -18.73 31.54 -14.62
N ALA A 232 -18.56 31.95 -15.88
CA ALA A 232 -17.93 33.19 -16.44
C ALA A 232 -17.26 32.85 -17.80
N ALA A 233 -17.27 33.63 -18.88
CA ALA A 233 -17.78 34.97 -19.21
C ALA A 233 -17.50 35.26 -20.72
N TYR A 234 -18.02 36.41 -21.20
CA TYR A 234 -17.81 37.12 -22.49
C TYR A 234 -18.69 36.66 -23.67
N GLY A 235 -19.50 37.49 -24.35
CA GLY A 235 -19.58 38.96 -24.43
C GLY A 235 -19.39 39.39 -25.89
N GLY A 236 -20.41 40.03 -26.49
CA GLY A 236 -20.34 40.64 -27.83
C GLY A 236 -21.09 39.89 -28.92
#